data_AF-A0A923XA91-F1
#
_entry.id   AF-A0A923XA91-F1
#
_cell.length_a   1.000
_cell.length_b   1.000
_cell.length_c   1.000
_cell.angle_alpha   90.00
_cell.angle_beta   90.00
_cell.angle_gamma   90.00
#
_symmetry.space_group_name_H-M   'P 1'
#
loop_
_entity.id
_entity.type
_entity.pdbx_description
1 polymer ?
#
loop_
_entity_poly.entity_id
_entity_poly.type
_entity_poly.pdbx_seq_one_letter_code
_entity_poly.pdbx_strand_id
1 'polypeptide(L)'
;MLKESSDERAAKFGLPGDKISELSYSMINHRIFFPRCVACHGAGTNVNLETYAGVVSNLALIKKAIFQDMSMPKQGSLSVEELSYLWNWINLGAPEQAQNGNLSPAPESILPTYDSINTHVFMSSCKDCHNPNGSGKRILFDKESLLNSPLELIIPGNPDESGLVIAIERMDDKRMPPGKEGYSQLKDEDKLAIRKWIENGAKD
;
A
#
# COMPACT_ATOMS: atom_id res chain seq x y z
N MET A 1 -16.73 -11.26 11.02
CA MET A 1 -16.41 -9.82 11.04
C MET A 1 -15.62 -9.55 9.77
N LEU A 2 -16.25 -8.94 8.76
CA LEU A 2 -15.62 -8.69 7.46
C LEU A 2 -14.48 -7.69 7.67
N LYS A 3 -13.27 -8.00 7.18
CA LYS A 3 -12.15 -7.05 7.23
C LYS A 3 -12.47 -5.95 6.22
N GLU A 4 -12.53 -4.69 6.67
CA GLU A 4 -12.67 -3.54 5.75
C GLU A 4 -11.57 -3.63 4.67
N SER A 5 -11.95 -3.45 3.41
CA SER A 5 -11.05 -3.55 2.27
C SER A 5 -10.10 -2.35 2.19
N SER A 6 -9.06 -2.45 1.38
CA SER A 6 -8.16 -1.31 1.08
C SER A 6 -8.93 -0.12 0.51
N ASP A 7 -9.91 -0.39 -0.35
CA ASP A 7 -10.66 0.60 -1.11
C ASP A 7 -11.64 1.37 -0.20
N GLU A 8 -12.29 0.66 0.74
CA GLU A 8 -13.13 1.27 1.77
C GLU A 8 -12.33 2.20 2.69
N ARG A 9 -11.10 1.82 3.05
CA ARG A 9 -10.20 2.68 3.86
C ARG A 9 -9.75 3.91 3.09
N ALA A 10 -9.45 3.79 1.79
CA ALA A 10 -9.09 4.93 0.95
C ALA A 10 -10.26 5.93 0.83
N ALA A 11 -11.50 5.45 0.67
CA ALA A 11 -12.69 6.29 0.65
C ALA A 11 -12.95 6.96 2.01
N LYS A 12 -12.71 6.24 3.11
CA LYS A 12 -13.00 6.70 4.49
C LYS A 12 -11.98 7.71 5.03
N PHE A 13 -10.70 7.55 4.66
CA PHE A 13 -9.58 8.29 5.25
C PHE A 13 -8.88 9.24 4.28
N GLY A 14 -9.37 9.38 3.05
CA GLY A 14 -8.76 10.27 2.05
C GLY A 14 -8.68 11.72 2.52
N LEU A 15 -7.52 12.35 2.32
CA LEU A 15 -7.34 13.79 2.53
C LEU A 15 -7.33 14.54 1.19
N PRO A 16 -7.77 15.82 1.18
CA PRO A 16 -7.61 16.65 -0.01
C PRO A 16 -6.12 16.93 -0.30
N GLY A 17 -5.79 17.18 -1.57
CA GLY A 17 -4.41 17.24 -2.05
C GLY A 17 -3.55 18.34 -1.42
N ASP A 18 -4.15 19.47 -1.07
CA ASP A 18 -3.51 20.55 -0.31
C ASP A 18 -2.99 20.03 1.05
N LYS A 19 -3.85 19.34 1.81
CA LYS A 19 -3.46 18.73 3.10
C LYS A 19 -2.43 17.62 2.94
N ILE A 20 -2.53 16.82 1.87
CA ILE A 20 -1.54 15.78 1.55
C ILE A 20 -0.15 16.39 1.36
N SER A 21 -0.05 17.54 0.66
CA SER A 21 1.24 18.19 0.38
C SER A 21 1.96 18.74 1.62
N GLU A 22 1.23 18.96 2.70
CA GLU A 22 1.75 19.45 3.99
C GLU A 22 2.20 18.32 4.92
N LEU A 23 1.90 17.06 4.60
CA LEU A 23 2.20 15.92 5.47
C LEU A 23 3.71 15.74 5.63
N SER A 24 4.14 15.63 6.87
CA SER A 24 5.53 15.47 7.28
C SER A 24 5.62 14.71 8.59
N TYR A 25 6.79 14.14 8.88
CA TYR A 25 7.03 13.51 10.18
C TYR A 25 6.77 14.48 11.33
N SER A 26 7.23 15.73 11.23
CA SER A 26 7.00 16.75 12.28
C SER A 26 5.50 16.96 12.57
N MET A 27 4.68 17.07 11.50
CA MET A 27 3.23 17.21 11.64
C MET A 27 2.59 15.99 12.30
N ILE A 28 2.91 14.79 11.81
CA ILE A 28 2.32 13.54 12.34
C ILE A 28 2.80 13.28 13.77
N ASN A 29 4.06 13.59 14.07
CA ASN A 29 4.61 13.44 15.40
C ASN A 29 3.87 14.34 16.41
N HIS A 30 3.70 15.62 16.09
CA HIS A 30 3.01 16.56 16.97
C HIS A 30 1.52 16.23 17.14
N ARG A 31 0.84 15.80 16.07
CA ARG A 31 -0.61 15.52 16.10
C ARG A 31 -0.95 14.15 16.68
N ILE A 32 -0.09 13.15 16.48
CA ILE A 32 -0.44 11.75 16.69
C ILE A 32 0.60 11.03 17.53
N PHE A 33 1.84 10.85 17.05
CA PHE A 33 2.79 9.98 17.75
C PHE A 33 3.08 10.48 19.17
N PHE A 34 3.42 11.76 19.34
CA PHE A 34 3.72 12.33 20.65
C PHE A 34 2.52 12.24 21.62
N PRO A 35 1.32 12.76 21.31
CA PRO A 35 0.21 12.75 22.25
C PRO A 35 -0.48 11.38 22.43
N ARG A 36 -0.37 10.46 21.46
CA ARG A 36 -1.15 9.19 21.47
C ARG A 36 -0.31 7.94 21.65
N CYS A 37 0.98 7.96 21.29
CA CYS A 37 1.79 6.75 21.16
C CYS A 37 3.02 6.78 22.08
N VAL A 38 3.77 7.88 22.10
CA VAL A 38 5.10 7.98 22.71
C VAL A 38 5.08 7.72 24.22
N ALA A 39 4.00 8.03 24.91
CA ALA A 39 3.87 7.75 26.35
C ALA A 39 4.12 6.27 26.72
N CYS A 40 3.84 5.33 25.80
CA CYS A 40 4.13 3.90 25.99
C CYS A 40 5.14 3.34 24.98
N HIS A 41 5.40 4.06 23.89
CA HIS A 41 6.26 3.66 22.78
C HIS A 41 7.43 4.64 22.58
N GLY A 42 7.97 5.18 23.67
CA GLY A 42 9.10 6.12 23.63
C GLY A 42 10.47 5.44 23.53
N ALA A 43 11.51 6.24 23.68
CA ALA A 43 12.90 5.79 23.76
C ALA A 43 13.07 4.69 24.83
N GLY A 44 13.82 3.64 24.47
CA GLY A 44 14.09 2.51 25.38
C GLY A 44 13.03 1.40 25.38
N THR A 45 11.99 1.50 24.56
CA THR A 45 11.02 0.41 24.34
C THR A 45 11.34 -0.39 23.08
N ASN A 46 10.77 -1.60 22.95
CA ASN A 46 10.96 -2.45 21.77
C ASN A 46 10.41 -1.82 20.47
N VAL A 47 9.43 -0.93 20.59
CA VAL A 47 8.83 -0.20 19.46
C VAL A 47 8.95 1.28 19.76
N ASN A 48 9.99 1.91 19.22
CA ASN A 48 10.27 3.33 19.40
C ASN A 48 9.52 4.16 18.35
N LEU A 49 8.59 4.99 18.80
CA LEU A 49 7.80 5.92 17.98
C LEU A 49 8.11 7.39 18.29
N GLU A 50 9.15 7.66 19.08
CA GLU A 50 9.60 9.00 19.45
C GLU A 50 10.53 9.64 18.43
N THR A 51 11.20 8.83 17.60
CA THR A 51 12.11 9.30 16.55
C THR A 51 11.63 8.89 15.17
N TYR A 52 11.97 9.68 14.15
CA TYR A 52 11.62 9.38 12.77
C TYR A 52 12.15 8.00 12.33
N ALA A 53 13.43 7.73 12.60
CA ALA A 53 14.05 6.44 12.28
C ALA A 53 13.31 5.26 12.95
N GLY A 54 12.93 5.41 14.23
CA GLY A 54 12.16 4.39 14.95
C GLY A 54 10.79 4.15 14.32
N VAL A 55 10.08 5.23 13.97
CA VAL A 55 8.77 5.14 13.31
C VAL A 55 8.89 4.43 11.96
N VAL A 56 9.83 4.82 11.11
CA VAL A 56 10.00 4.23 9.77
C VAL A 56 10.36 2.75 9.87
N SER A 57 11.25 2.35 10.79
CA SER A 57 11.58 0.94 11.02
C SER A 57 10.38 0.10 11.50
N ASN A 58 9.35 0.73 12.05
CA ASN A 58 8.14 0.07 12.57
C ASN A 58 6.88 0.36 11.73
N LEU A 59 7.00 0.99 10.55
CA LEU A 59 5.86 1.52 9.80
C LEU A 59 4.81 0.45 9.44
N ALA A 60 5.27 -0.74 9.05
CA ALA A 60 4.39 -1.87 8.74
C ALA A 60 3.62 -2.36 9.98
N LEU A 61 4.28 -2.40 11.14
CA LEU A 61 3.64 -2.79 12.41
C LEU A 61 2.62 -1.76 12.85
N ILE A 62 2.94 -0.46 12.72
CA ILE A 62 2.02 0.64 13.02
C ILE A 62 0.77 0.54 12.13
N LYS A 63 0.96 0.40 10.81
CA LYS A 63 -0.13 0.28 9.84
C LYS A 63 -1.04 -0.90 10.18
N LYS A 64 -0.45 -2.07 10.48
CA LYS A 64 -1.19 -3.26 10.89
C LYS A 64 -1.94 -3.05 12.21
N ALA A 65 -1.28 -2.59 13.26
CA ALA A 65 -1.88 -2.44 14.58
C ALA A 65 -3.08 -1.48 14.59
N ILE A 66 -3.00 -0.39 13.82
CA ILE A 66 -4.04 0.66 13.81
C ILE A 66 -5.15 0.32 12.81
N PHE A 67 -4.81 -0.03 11.57
CA PHE A 67 -5.81 -0.13 10.50
C PHE A 67 -6.33 -1.54 10.26
N GLN A 68 -5.59 -2.57 10.66
CA GLN A 68 -6.00 -3.98 10.45
C GLN A 68 -6.49 -4.61 11.76
N ASP A 69 -5.67 -4.53 12.81
CA ASP A 69 -5.98 -5.17 14.09
C ASP A 69 -6.81 -4.28 15.01
N MET A 70 -6.78 -2.96 14.80
CA MET A 70 -7.41 -1.95 15.67
C MET A 70 -7.05 -2.15 17.15
N SER A 71 -5.83 -2.62 17.41
CA SER A 71 -5.35 -3.02 18.74
C SER A 71 -4.62 -1.90 19.47
N MET A 72 -4.38 -0.78 18.78
CA MET A 72 -3.70 0.40 19.30
C MET A 72 -4.42 1.69 18.92
N PRO A 73 -4.43 2.70 19.82
CA PRO A 73 -3.81 2.70 21.15
C PRO A 73 -4.54 1.80 22.17
N LYS A 74 -3.82 1.23 23.16
CA LYS A 74 -4.45 0.39 24.20
C LYS A 74 -5.46 1.14 25.06
N GLN A 75 -5.30 2.45 25.19
CA GLN A 75 -6.16 3.31 26.00
C GLN A 75 -6.87 4.31 25.09
N GLY A 76 -7.95 3.86 24.45
CA GLY A 76 -8.81 4.70 23.61
C GLY A 76 -8.68 4.37 22.13
N SER A 77 -8.97 5.36 21.29
CA SER A 77 -8.90 5.26 19.83
C SER A 77 -8.41 6.58 19.24
N LEU A 78 -7.84 6.51 18.04
CA LEU A 78 -7.61 7.70 17.23
C LEU A 78 -8.93 8.18 16.64
N SER A 79 -9.11 9.49 16.57
CA SER A 79 -10.22 10.10 15.83
C SER A 79 -10.11 9.80 14.34
N VAL A 80 -11.23 9.92 13.61
CA VAL A 80 -11.25 9.75 12.15
C VAL A 80 -10.28 10.73 11.46
N GLU A 81 -10.15 11.94 11.98
CA GLU A 81 -9.21 12.92 11.46
C GLU A 81 -7.75 12.44 11.68
N GLU A 82 -7.37 12.05 12.90
CA GLU A 82 -6.02 11.52 13.17
C GLU A 82 -5.72 10.28 12.31
N LEU A 83 -6.69 9.36 12.15
CA LEU A 83 -6.58 8.22 11.26
C LEU A 83 -6.36 8.65 9.80
N SER A 84 -7.03 9.71 9.35
CA SER A 84 -6.85 10.24 8.00
C SER A 84 -5.44 10.80 7.78
N TYR A 85 -4.93 11.63 8.69
CA TYR A 85 -3.55 12.13 8.59
C TYR A 85 -2.52 11.00 8.61
N LEU A 86 -2.68 10.04 9.51
CA LEU A 86 -1.74 8.92 9.62
C LEU A 86 -1.79 8.00 8.39
N TRP A 87 -3.00 7.67 7.89
CA TRP A 87 -3.19 6.84 6.71
C TRP A 87 -2.52 7.44 5.48
N ASN A 88 -2.78 8.71 5.19
CA ASN A 88 -2.21 9.38 4.01
C ASN A 88 -0.71 9.56 4.14
N TRP A 89 -0.18 9.93 5.32
CA TRP A 89 1.27 10.07 5.51
C TRP A 89 2.00 8.74 5.32
N ILE A 90 1.46 7.63 5.85
CA ILE A 90 2.01 6.29 5.63
C ILE A 90 1.98 5.91 4.15
N ASN A 91 0.87 6.18 3.46
CA ASN A 91 0.72 5.86 2.02
C ASN A 91 1.55 6.77 1.10
N LEU A 92 2.03 7.92 1.58
CA LEU A 92 3.02 8.75 0.87
C LEU A 92 4.47 8.26 1.07
N GLY A 93 4.67 7.13 1.75
CA GLY A 93 6.00 6.64 2.10
C GLY A 93 6.61 7.30 3.33
N ALA A 94 5.78 7.87 4.21
CA ALA A 94 6.18 8.47 5.49
C ALA A 94 7.27 9.55 5.36
N PRO A 95 7.07 10.60 4.54
CA PRO A 95 8.09 11.61 4.30
C PRO A 95 8.49 12.34 5.60
N GLU A 96 9.80 12.51 5.80
CA GLU A 96 10.33 13.25 6.96
C GLU A 96 9.96 14.73 6.90
N GLN A 97 10.07 15.33 5.72
CA GLN A 97 9.78 16.74 5.45
C GLN A 97 8.50 16.89 4.63
N ALA A 98 7.80 18.02 4.81
CA ALA A 98 6.65 18.34 3.98
C ALA A 98 7.09 18.58 2.54
N GLN A 99 6.22 18.24 1.58
CA GLN A 99 6.53 18.47 0.18
C GLN A 99 6.42 19.96 -0.20
N ASN A 100 5.88 20.84 0.66
CA ASN A 100 5.92 22.32 0.53
C ASN A 100 5.58 22.84 -0.88
N GLY A 101 4.57 22.26 -1.53
CA GLY A 101 4.20 22.57 -2.91
C GLY A 101 5.20 22.07 -3.98
N ASN A 102 6.40 21.68 -3.57
CA ASN A 102 7.32 20.84 -4.31
C ASN A 102 6.88 19.39 -4.11
N LEU A 103 5.69 19.07 -4.60
CA LEU A 103 5.35 17.71 -4.96
C LEU A 103 6.38 17.30 -6.01
N SER A 104 7.57 16.86 -5.59
CA SER A 104 8.25 15.78 -6.32
C SER A 104 7.13 14.78 -6.52
N PRO A 105 6.72 14.47 -7.77
CA PRO A 105 5.50 13.71 -7.99
C PRO A 105 5.52 12.57 -7.01
N ALA A 106 4.48 12.44 -6.16
CA ALA A 106 4.27 11.18 -5.45
C ALA A 106 4.57 10.10 -6.48
N PRO A 107 5.59 9.24 -6.23
CA PRO A 107 6.35 8.53 -7.27
C PRO A 107 5.38 8.13 -8.38
N GLU A 108 5.44 8.84 -9.54
CA GLU A 108 4.34 8.95 -10.52
C GLU A 108 3.13 8.09 -10.16
N SER A 109 2.15 8.66 -9.44
CA SER A 109 1.00 7.90 -8.93
C SER A 109 0.50 6.95 -10.02
N ILE A 110 0.71 5.65 -9.83
CA ILE A 110 0.41 4.67 -10.86
C ILE A 110 -1.07 4.78 -11.15
N LEU A 111 -1.40 5.18 -12.39
CA LEU A 111 -2.79 5.32 -12.80
C LEU A 111 -3.42 3.92 -12.84
N PRO A 112 -4.72 3.80 -12.50
CA PRO A 112 -5.45 2.54 -12.58
C PRO A 112 -5.83 2.23 -14.05
N THR A 113 -4.82 2.21 -14.92
CA THR A 113 -4.90 1.96 -16.35
C THR A 113 -3.93 0.85 -16.71
N TYR A 114 -4.25 0.05 -17.73
CA TYR A 114 -3.38 -1.04 -18.17
C TYR A 114 -1.96 -0.54 -18.49
N ASP A 115 -1.83 0.52 -19.28
CA ASP A 115 -0.53 1.03 -19.72
C ASP A 115 0.36 1.48 -18.56
N SER A 116 -0.22 2.18 -17.58
CA SER A 116 0.50 2.63 -16.40
C SER A 116 0.93 1.44 -15.54
N ILE A 117 0.01 0.51 -15.25
CA ILE A 117 0.32 -0.69 -14.46
C ILE A 117 1.38 -1.54 -15.15
N ASN A 118 1.26 -1.74 -16.47
CA ASN A 118 2.21 -2.53 -17.23
C ASN A 118 3.61 -1.92 -17.16
N THR A 119 3.71 -0.61 -17.38
CA THR A 119 5.00 0.11 -17.39
C THR A 119 5.64 0.16 -16.01
N HIS A 120 4.87 0.55 -14.99
CA HIS A 120 5.41 0.89 -13.67
C HIS A 120 5.38 -0.28 -12.69
N VAL A 121 4.60 -1.34 -12.94
CA VAL A 121 4.48 -2.52 -12.08
C VAL A 121 4.96 -3.79 -12.77
N PHE A 122 4.32 -4.21 -13.87
CA PHE A 122 4.64 -5.50 -14.49
C PHE A 122 6.06 -5.54 -15.05
N MET A 123 6.45 -4.49 -15.77
CA MET A 123 7.79 -4.37 -16.36
C MET A 123 8.87 -3.95 -15.36
N SER A 124 8.50 -3.47 -14.18
CA SER A 124 9.46 -3.10 -13.13
C SER A 124 9.72 -4.24 -12.14
N SER A 125 8.67 -5.00 -11.79
CA SER A 125 8.68 -5.90 -10.63
C SER A 125 8.38 -7.36 -10.97
N CYS A 126 7.80 -7.64 -12.14
CA CYS A 126 7.30 -8.99 -12.46
C CYS A 126 8.06 -9.67 -13.61
N LYS A 127 8.58 -8.90 -14.56
CA LYS A 127 9.23 -9.44 -15.78
C LYS A 127 10.42 -10.36 -15.53
N ASP A 128 11.13 -10.21 -14.42
CA ASP A 128 12.37 -10.96 -14.15
C ASP A 128 12.11 -12.47 -14.04
N CYS A 129 10.94 -12.85 -13.53
CA CYS A 129 10.49 -14.24 -13.45
C CYS A 129 9.45 -14.59 -14.53
N HIS A 130 8.59 -13.63 -14.89
CA HIS A 130 7.50 -13.82 -15.85
C HIS A 130 7.92 -13.38 -17.26
N ASN A 131 8.93 -14.05 -17.78
CA ASN A 131 9.42 -13.93 -19.15
C ASN A 131 9.53 -15.33 -19.78
N PRO A 132 9.75 -15.46 -21.10
CA PRO A 132 9.76 -16.77 -21.78
C PRO A 132 10.73 -17.81 -21.20
N ASN A 133 11.82 -17.34 -20.58
CA ASN A 133 12.87 -18.19 -20.00
C ASN A 133 12.77 -18.28 -18.47
N GLY A 134 11.88 -17.53 -17.84
CA GLY A 134 11.76 -17.44 -16.39
C GLY A 134 10.86 -18.52 -15.78
N SER A 135 10.90 -18.62 -14.45
CA SER A 135 10.09 -19.58 -13.66
C SER A 135 8.58 -19.32 -13.81
N GLY A 136 8.20 -18.07 -14.08
CA GLY A 136 6.82 -17.59 -14.22
C GLY A 136 6.30 -17.52 -15.66
N LYS A 137 7.00 -18.11 -16.64
CA LYS A 137 6.74 -17.99 -18.09
C LYS A 137 5.31 -18.27 -18.59
N ARG A 138 4.44 -18.84 -17.76
CA ARG A 138 3.03 -19.11 -18.09
C ARG A 138 2.15 -17.87 -17.97
N ILE A 139 2.63 -16.82 -17.31
CA ILE A 139 1.90 -15.57 -17.14
C ILE A 139 2.52 -14.56 -18.09
N LEU A 140 1.67 -14.03 -18.97
CA LEU A 140 2.00 -12.94 -19.88
C LEU A 140 1.28 -11.69 -19.41
N PHE A 141 1.92 -10.54 -19.61
CA PHE A 141 1.41 -9.25 -19.13
C PHE A 141 0.72 -8.43 -20.21
N ASP A 142 0.59 -8.95 -21.43
CA ASP A 142 -0.28 -8.32 -22.40
C ASP A 142 -1.74 -8.42 -21.95
N LYS A 143 -2.51 -7.37 -22.25
CA LYS A 143 -3.88 -7.20 -21.78
C LYS A 143 -4.78 -8.38 -22.17
N GLU A 144 -4.64 -8.90 -23.39
CA GLU A 144 -5.46 -10.01 -23.88
C GLU A 144 -5.18 -11.29 -23.09
N SER A 145 -3.90 -11.62 -22.87
CA SER A 145 -3.51 -12.80 -22.09
C SER A 145 -3.92 -12.69 -20.63
N LEU A 146 -3.88 -11.49 -20.04
CA LEU A 146 -4.34 -11.25 -18.68
C LEU A 146 -5.85 -11.48 -18.53
N LEU A 147 -6.65 -10.95 -19.47
CA LEU A 147 -8.11 -11.06 -19.46
C LEU A 147 -8.61 -12.48 -19.79
N ASN A 148 -7.91 -13.19 -20.67
CA ASN A 148 -8.32 -14.52 -21.14
C ASN A 148 -7.58 -15.67 -20.45
N SER A 149 -6.83 -15.38 -19.38
CA SER A 149 -6.06 -16.40 -18.68
C SER A 149 -6.97 -17.48 -18.08
N PRO A 150 -6.65 -18.78 -18.23
CA PRO A 150 -7.40 -19.86 -17.58
C PRO A 150 -7.26 -19.85 -16.06
N LEU A 151 -6.38 -19.02 -15.51
CA LEU A 151 -6.21 -18.79 -14.08
C LEU A 151 -7.05 -17.62 -13.56
N GLU A 152 -7.92 -17.05 -14.41
CA GLU A 152 -8.80 -15.93 -14.07
C GLU A 152 -8.01 -14.77 -13.43
N LEU A 153 -6.86 -14.44 -14.05
CA LEU A 153 -5.93 -13.44 -13.49
C LEU A 153 -6.61 -12.09 -13.30
N ILE A 154 -7.46 -11.71 -14.26
CA ILE A 154 -8.29 -10.51 -14.24
C ILE A 154 -9.74 -10.93 -14.45
N ILE A 155 -10.58 -10.66 -13.45
CA ILE A 155 -12.03 -10.75 -13.56
C ILE A 155 -12.56 -9.31 -13.54
N PRO A 156 -12.92 -8.73 -14.70
CA PRO A 156 -13.45 -7.37 -14.79
C PRO A 156 -14.57 -7.10 -13.79
N GLY A 157 -14.40 -6.07 -12.97
CA GLY A 157 -15.34 -5.67 -11.92
C GLY A 157 -15.22 -6.44 -10.61
N ASN A 158 -14.37 -7.47 -10.52
CA ASN A 158 -14.22 -8.29 -9.31
C ASN A 158 -12.73 -8.48 -8.93
N PRO A 159 -12.10 -7.47 -8.30
CA PRO A 159 -10.71 -7.58 -7.87
C PRO A 159 -10.49 -8.66 -6.82
N ASP A 160 -11.46 -8.93 -5.94
CA ASP A 160 -11.29 -9.91 -4.83
C ASP A 160 -11.21 -11.36 -5.31
N GLU A 161 -11.85 -11.68 -6.44
CA GLU A 161 -11.76 -13.01 -7.07
C GLU A 161 -10.68 -13.09 -8.15
N SER A 162 -10.08 -11.96 -8.54
CA SER A 162 -9.05 -11.93 -9.57
C SER A 162 -7.75 -12.58 -9.09
N GLY A 163 -7.29 -13.60 -9.82
CA GLY A 163 -6.10 -14.38 -9.48
C GLY A 163 -4.83 -13.52 -9.30
N LEU A 164 -4.70 -12.42 -10.06
CA LEU A 164 -3.59 -11.47 -9.90
C LEU A 164 -3.60 -10.81 -8.52
N VAL A 165 -4.75 -10.27 -8.09
CA VAL A 165 -4.89 -9.57 -6.81
C VAL A 165 -4.63 -10.54 -5.65
N ILE A 166 -5.21 -11.74 -5.74
CA ILE A 166 -5.00 -12.81 -4.76
C ILE A 166 -3.50 -13.18 -4.64
N ALA A 167 -2.78 -13.22 -5.75
CA ALA A 167 -1.36 -13.56 -5.77
C ALA A 167 -0.46 -12.47 -5.15
N ILE A 168 -0.79 -11.20 -5.36
CA ILE A 168 0.02 -10.06 -4.86
C ILE A 168 -0.34 -9.63 -3.42
N GLU A 169 -1.51 -10.01 -2.92
CA GLU A 169 -1.99 -9.64 -1.57
C GLU A 169 -1.81 -10.73 -0.51
N ARG A 170 -1.65 -11.99 -0.90
CA ARG A 170 -1.41 -13.09 0.05
C ARG A 170 -0.09 -12.90 0.80
N MET A 171 -0.06 -13.44 2.02
CA MET A 171 1.07 -13.31 2.95
C MET A 171 1.79 -14.63 3.21
N ASP A 172 1.35 -15.72 2.58
CA ASP A 172 1.99 -17.03 2.68
C ASP A 172 3.20 -17.16 1.74
N ASP A 173 3.79 -18.35 1.69
CA ASP A 173 4.96 -18.63 0.87
C ASP A 173 4.67 -18.68 -0.63
N LYS A 174 3.40 -18.60 -1.04
CA LYS A 174 2.95 -18.55 -2.43
C LYS A 174 2.67 -17.13 -2.90
N ARG A 175 3.01 -16.10 -2.11
CA ARG A 175 2.91 -14.69 -2.51
C ARG A 175 3.78 -14.36 -3.70
N MET A 176 3.32 -13.38 -4.48
CA MET A 176 4.08 -12.77 -5.57
C MET A 176 4.36 -11.30 -5.25
N PRO A 177 5.59 -10.79 -5.49
CA PRO A 177 6.81 -11.55 -5.85
C PRO A 177 7.22 -12.59 -4.78
N PRO A 178 7.99 -13.64 -5.14
CA PRO A 178 8.29 -14.75 -4.24
C PRO A 178 9.23 -14.33 -3.11
N GLY A 179 8.69 -14.26 -1.89
CA GLY A 179 9.48 -13.85 -0.71
C GLY A 179 10.62 -14.81 -0.36
N LYS A 180 10.44 -16.12 -0.62
CA LYS A 180 11.47 -17.15 -0.41
C LYS A 180 12.70 -16.96 -1.30
N GLU A 181 12.55 -16.26 -2.42
CA GLU A 181 13.63 -15.95 -3.36
C GLU A 181 14.24 -14.56 -3.08
N GLY A 182 13.86 -13.91 -1.97
CA GLY A 182 14.42 -12.62 -1.54
C GLY A 182 13.71 -11.38 -2.10
N TYR A 183 12.61 -11.55 -2.84
CA TYR A 183 11.90 -10.41 -3.41
C TYR A 183 10.99 -9.70 -2.39
N SER A 184 11.05 -8.37 -2.41
CA SER A 184 10.15 -7.52 -1.64
C SER A 184 8.71 -7.67 -2.12
N GLN A 185 7.76 -7.40 -1.24
CA GLN A 185 6.35 -7.32 -1.62
C GLN A 185 6.11 -6.05 -2.45
N LEU A 186 5.13 -6.11 -3.34
CA LEU A 186 4.63 -4.91 -4.04
C LEU A 186 4.18 -3.84 -3.04
N LYS A 187 4.37 -2.57 -3.42
CA LYS A 187 3.89 -1.45 -2.63
C LYS A 187 2.37 -1.45 -2.62
N ASP A 188 1.77 -0.94 -1.55
CA ASP A 188 0.31 -0.91 -1.43
C ASP A 188 -0.33 -0.01 -2.51
N GLU A 189 0.38 1.02 -2.95
CA GLU A 189 -0.03 1.90 -4.05
C GLU A 189 -0.14 1.15 -5.39
N ASP A 190 0.85 0.32 -5.72
CA ASP A 190 0.87 -0.50 -6.94
C ASP A 190 -0.29 -1.50 -6.94
N LYS A 191 -0.52 -2.15 -5.80
CA LYS A 191 -1.64 -3.08 -5.61
C LYS A 191 -2.99 -2.35 -5.76
N LEU A 192 -3.11 -1.16 -5.18
CA LEU A 192 -4.32 -0.35 -5.26
C LEU A 192 -4.62 0.07 -6.71
N ALA A 193 -3.61 0.46 -7.48
CA ALA A 193 -3.78 0.79 -8.90
C ALA A 193 -4.30 -0.43 -9.68
N ILE A 194 -3.74 -1.61 -9.45
CA ILE A 194 -4.21 -2.87 -10.05
C ILE A 194 -5.67 -3.15 -9.66
N ARG A 195 -6.01 -3.10 -8.36
CA ARG A 195 -7.39 -3.34 -7.90
C ARG A 195 -8.38 -2.40 -8.58
N LYS A 196 -8.10 -1.10 -8.59
CA LYS A 196 -8.97 -0.08 -9.19
C LYS A 196 -9.15 -0.26 -10.69
N TRP A 197 -8.08 -0.63 -11.40
CA TRP A 197 -8.17 -0.93 -12.83
C TRP A 197 -9.13 -2.11 -13.09
N ILE A 198 -9.00 -3.18 -12.30
CA ILE A 198 -9.88 -4.35 -12.38
C ILE A 198 -11.31 -3.99 -12.00
N GLU A 199 -11.51 -3.27 -10.90
CA GLU A 199 -12.82 -2.77 -10.43
C GLU A 199 -13.53 -1.93 -11.49
N ASN A 200 -12.78 -1.07 -12.21
CA ASN A 200 -13.28 -0.28 -13.33
C ASN A 200 -13.56 -1.11 -14.60
N GLY A 201 -13.43 -2.43 -14.52
CA GLY A 201 -13.73 -3.38 -15.57
C GLY A 201 -12.57 -3.65 -16.53
N ALA A 202 -11.34 -3.26 -16.20
CA ALA A 202 -10.14 -3.54 -16.99
C ALA A 202 -10.26 -3.16 -18.49
N LYS A 203 -10.94 -2.05 -18.79
CA LYS A 203 -11.44 -1.75 -20.14
C LYS A 203 -10.43 -1.00 -21.03
N ASP A 204 -9.54 -0.22 -20.46
CA ASP A 204 -8.61 0.69 -21.15
C ASP A 204 -7.29 0.03 -21.53
#